data_AF-A0A6S7CAZ6-F1
#
_entry.id   AF-A0A6S7CAZ6-F1
#
_cell.length_a   1.000
_cell.length_b   1.000
_cell.length_c   1.000
_cell.angle_alpha   90.00
_cell.angle_beta   90.00
_cell.angle_gamma   90.00
#
_symmetry.space_group_name_H-M   'P 1'
#
loop_
_entity.id
_entity.type
_entity.pdbx_description
1 polymer ?
#
loop_
_entity_poly.entity_id
_entity_poly.type
_entity_poly.pdbx_seq_one_letter_code
_entity_poly.pdbx_strand_id
1 'polypeptide(L)'
;MKQRACSAVLIVLALAGCAQLPAVTETKPEKPAPVPGEVLSFTIPPDALGAHDPQLSAVLAKAGSLAAAQQRPTTVRVTALAQDFKYLNQAIWRGVPAQRTSEVSLENLTAGMNESYSVSIKTTP
;
A
#
# COMPACT_ATOMS: atom_id res chain seq x y z
N MET A 1 -16.99 -16.96 48.89
CA MET A 1 -16.09 -17.23 50.03
C MET A 1 -14.77 -17.70 49.43
N LYS A 2 -13.56 -17.21 49.70
CA LYS A 2 -13.00 -16.31 50.71
C LYS A 2 -11.57 -15.95 50.24
N GLN A 3 -11.15 -14.69 50.36
CA GLN A 3 -9.76 -14.19 50.16
C GLN A 3 -8.75 -14.83 51.12
N ARG A 4 -7.45 -14.79 50.73
CA ARG A 4 -6.20 -14.52 51.51
C ARG A 4 -5.01 -15.13 50.75
N ALA A 5 -3.81 -14.57 50.62
CA ALA A 5 -3.04 -13.54 51.32
C ALA A 5 -1.93 -13.01 50.38
N CYS A 6 -1.68 -11.70 50.33
CA CYS A 6 -0.53 -10.97 50.88
C CYS A 6 0.89 -11.43 50.50
N SER A 7 1.53 -10.53 49.73
CA SER A 7 2.88 -9.97 49.93
C SER A 7 4.13 -10.84 49.75
N ALA A 8 4.92 -10.49 48.73
CA ALA A 8 6.34 -10.15 48.94
C ALA A 8 6.81 -9.18 47.85
N VAL A 9 7.20 -7.98 48.28
CA VAL A 9 7.93 -6.98 47.49
C VAL A 9 9.40 -7.39 47.46
N LEU A 10 10.01 -7.42 46.27
CA LEU A 10 11.47 -7.38 46.11
C LEU A 10 11.81 -6.33 45.05
N ILE A 11 12.37 -5.23 45.54
CA ILE A 11 13.04 -4.16 44.78
C ILE A 11 14.54 -4.49 44.78
N VAL A 12 15.24 -4.12 43.69
CA VAL A 12 16.61 -3.54 43.58
C VAL A 12 17.13 -3.87 42.15
N LEU A 13 17.06 -2.94 41.19
CA LEU A 13 18.06 -1.91 40.81
C LEU A 13 19.43 -2.46 40.40
N ALA A 14 19.77 -2.35 39.09
CA ALA A 14 21.08 -1.85 38.63
C ALA A 14 21.21 -1.76 37.09
N LEU A 15 21.34 -0.52 36.61
CA LEU A 15 22.39 0.00 35.72
C LEU A 15 22.63 -0.65 34.33
N ALA A 16 22.27 0.05 33.26
CA ALA A 16 23.20 0.52 32.20
C ALA A 16 22.40 1.15 31.05
N GLY A 17 22.88 2.29 30.56
CA GLY A 17 22.15 3.21 29.69
C GLY A 17 21.76 2.64 28.33
N CYS A 18 20.51 2.86 27.95
CA CYS A 18 20.21 3.20 26.56
C CYS A 18 20.36 4.71 26.48
N ALA A 19 21.40 5.19 25.80
CA ALA A 19 21.38 6.53 25.23
C ALA A 19 20.06 6.63 24.47
N GLN A 20 19.12 7.44 24.97
CA GLN A 20 17.93 7.80 24.20
C GLN A 20 18.45 8.65 23.05
N LEU A 21 18.74 7.97 21.94
CA LEU A 21 18.91 8.59 20.63
C LEU A 21 17.76 9.58 20.47
N PRO A 22 18.03 10.85 20.14
CA PRO A 22 16.97 11.80 19.87
C PRO A 22 16.06 11.14 18.85
N ALA A 23 14.76 11.13 19.15
CA ALA A 23 13.74 10.68 18.23
C ALA A 23 13.98 11.44 16.93
N VAL A 24 14.59 10.75 15.95
CA VAL A 24 14.56 11.18 14.56
C VAL A 24 13.09 11.31 14.30
N THR A 25 12.64 12.55 14.17
CA THR A 25 11.35 12.85 13.59
C THR A 25 11.52 12.41 12.14
N GLU A 26 11.38 11.11 11.90
CA GLU A 26 11.02 10.61 10.61
C GLU A 26 9.70 11.29 10.35
N THR A 27 9.75 12.30 9.49
CA THR A 27 8.60 12.79 8.76
C THR A 27 8.08 11.57 8.00
N LYS A 28 7.30 10.74 8.70
CA LYS A 28 6.42 9.75 8.12
C LYS A 28 5.69 10.51 7.03
N PRO A 29 5.85 10.14 5.74
CA PRO A 29 5.08 10.79 4.69
C PRO A 29 3.64 10.69 5.15
N GLU A 30 3.03 11.86 5.33
CA GLU A 30 1.69 12.03 5.84
C GLU A 30 0.82 11.04 5.06
N LYS A 31 0.43 9.93 5.72
CA LYS A 31 -0.45 8.94 5.09
C LYS A 31 -1.67 9.76 4.72
N PRO A 32 -2.01 9.88 3.42
CA PRO A 32 -3.18 10.66 3.02
C PRO A 32 -4.36 10.20 3.86
N ALA A 33 -5.17 11.16 4.33
CA ALA A 33 -6.39 10.86 5.06
C ALA A 33 -7.15 9.74 4.32
N PRO A 34 -7.69 8.71 5.02
CA PRO A 34 -8.30 7.57 4.38
C PRO A 34 -9.35 8.04 3.37
N VAL A 35 -9.10 7.84 2.07
CA VAL A 35 -10.07 8.22 1.06
C VAL A 35 -11.22 7.22 1.17
N PRO A 36 -12.48 7.65 1.35
CA PRO A 36 -13.60 6.73 1.45
C PRO A 36 -13.63 5.79 0.24
N GLY A 37 -13.66 4.48 0.50
CA GLY A 37 -13.63 3.44 -0.54
C GLY A 37 -12.23 3.10 -1.07
N GLU A 38 -11.15 3.64 -0.50
CA GLU A 38 -9.79 3.22 -0.85
C GLU A 38 -9.46 1.86 -0.25
N VAL A 39 -9.16 0.91 -1.13
CA VAL A 39 -8.82 -0.48 -0.76
C VAL A 39 -7.31 -0.62 -0.56
N LEU A 40 -6.52 0.00 -1.43
CA LEU A 40 -5.06 -0.06 -1.42
C LEU A 40 -4.51 1.15 -2.17
N SER A 41 -3.38 1.68 -1.71
CA SER A 41 -2.55 2.60 -2.49
C SER A 41 -1.09 2.35 -2.17
N PHE A 42 -0.27 2.31 -3.22
CA PHE A 42 1.17 2.18 -3.08
C PHE A 42 1.89 3.02 -4.13
N THR A 43 3.05 3.52 -3.74
CA THR A 43 3.96 4.25 -4.60
C THR A 43 4.83 3.26 -5.37
N ILE A 44 5.00 3.49 -6.67
CA ILE A 44 5.94 2.73 -7.49
C ILE A 44 7.27 3.49 -7.49
N PRO A 45 8.36 2.88 -7.03
CA PRO A 45 9.65 3.54 -7.06
C PRO A 45 10.13 3.64 -8.53
N PRO A 46 10.74 4.77 -8.92
CA PRO A 46 11.02 5.09 -10.32
C PRO A 46 12.03 4.13 -10.97
N ASP A 47 12.91 3.52 -10.19
CA ASP A 47 13.88 2.50 -10.60
C ASP A 47 13.23 1.20 -11.07
N ALA A 48 12.12 0.78 -10.44
CA ALA A 48 11.41 -0.46 -10.79
C ALA A 48 10.66 -0.38 -12.14
N LEU A 49 10.28 0.84 -12.55
CA LEU A 49 9.58 1.07 -13.80
C LEU A 49 10.51 1.02 -15.00
N GLY A 50 11.66 1.70 -14.94
CA GLY A 50 12.63 1.72 -16.04
C GLY A 50 13.20 0.33 -16.38
N ALA A 51 13.23 -0.59 -15.41
CA ALA A 51 13.71 -1.96 -15.59
C ALA A 51 12.60 -2.96 -15.99
N HIS A 52 11.32 -2.54 -16.01
CA HIS A 52 10.16 -3.44 -16.08
C HIS A 52 10.29 -4.63 -15.12
N ASP A 53 10.54 -4.33 -13.84
CA ASP A 53 10.88 -5.34 -12.85
C ASP A 53 9.78 -6.44 -12.74
N PRO A 54 10.12 -7.74 -12.89
CA PRO A 54 9.17 -8.84 -12.70
C PRO A 54 8.50 -8.84 -11.31
N GLN A 55 9.17 -8.35 -10.27
CA GLN A 55 8.59 -8.18 -8.93
C GLN A 55 7.48 -7.13 -8.94
N LEU A 56 7.70 -5.97 -9.58
CA LEU A 56 6.67 -4.95 -9.76
C LEU A 56 5.49 -5.51 -10.56
N SER A 57 5.74 -6.24 -11.64
CA SER A 57 4.70 -6.95 -12.40
C SER A 57 3.87 -7.88 -11.51
N ALA A 58 4.51 -8.64 -10.61
CA ALA A 58 3.81 -9.52 -9.69
C ALA A 58 2.96 -8.75 -8.67
N VAL A 59 3.44 -7.61 -8.16
CA VAL A 59 2.68 -6.73 -7.26
C VAL A 59 1.47 -6.14 -7.99
N LEU A 60 1.64 -5.68 -9.23
CA LEU A 60 0.57 -5.14 -10.06
C LEU A 60 -0.49 -6.21 -10.39
N ALA A 61 -0.08 -7.43 -10.70
CA ALA A 61 -1.01 -8.55 -10.89
C ALA A 61 -1.77 -8.84 -9.59
N LYS A 62 -1.11 -8.80 -8.42
CA LYS A 62 -1.81 -8.94 -7.13
C LYS A 62 -2.80 -7.80 -6.90
N ALA A 63 -2.43 -6.56 -7.24
CA ALA A 63 -3.34 -5.42 -7.18
C ALA A 63 -4.56 -5.61 -8.09
N GLY A 64 -4.38 -6.10 -9.32
CA GLY A 64 -5.50 -6.46 -10.20
C GLY A 64 -6.39 -7.56 -9.62
N SER A 65 -5.81 -8.61 -9.06
CA SER A 65 -6.57 -9.68 -8.39
C SER A 65 -7.34 -9.16 -7.17
N LEU A 66 -6.75 -8.23 -6.42
CA LEU A 66 -7.35 -7.60 -5.25
C LEU A 66 -8.53 -6.69 -5.65
N ALA A 67 -8.40 -5.94 -6.75
CA ALA A 67 -9.49 -5.16 -7.30
C ALA A 67 -10.66 -6.07 -7.73
N ALA A 68 -10.37 -7.15 -8.44
CA ALA A 68 -11.37 -8.11 -8.88
C ALA A 68 -12.05 -8.90 -7.74
N ALA A 69 -11.34 -9.09 -6.64
CA ALA A 69 -11.84 -9.74 -5.43
C ALA A 69 -12.80 -8.87 -4.61
N GLN A 70 -12.87 -7.56 -4.89
CA GLN A 70 -13.86 -6.71 -4.24
C GLN A 70 -15.27 -7.11 -4.66
N GLN A 71 -16.22 -7.04 -3.73
CA GLN A 71 -17.63 -7.38 -3.99
C GLN A 71 -18.37 -6.30 -4.78
N ARG A 72 -17.77 -5.12 -4.94
CA ARG A 72 -18.32 -3.96 -5.64
C ARG A 72 -17.45 -3.62 -6.84
N PRO A 73 -17.98 -2.87 -7.81
CA PRO A 73 -17.16 -2.35 -8.90
C PRO A 73 -15.99 -1.52 -8.33
N THR A 74 -14.83 -1.68 -8.94
CA THR A 74 -13.58 -1.05 -8.50
C THR A 74 -12.89 -0.34 -9.63
N THR A 75 -12.27 0.78 -9.29
CA THR A 75 -11.37 1.51 -10.16
C THR A 75 -9.95 1.34 -9.66
N VAL A 76 -9.08 0.81 -10.52
CA VAL A 76 -7.64 0.84 -10.34
C VAL A 76 -7.10 2.06 -11.07
N ARG A 77 -6.59 3.03 -10.32
CA ARG A 77 -6.05 4.28 -10.84
C ARG A 77 -4.53 4.26 -10.78
N VAL A 78 -3.92 4.38 -11.94
CA VAL A 78 -2.48 4.33 -12.17
C VAL A 78 -1.99 5.74 -12.48
N THR A 79 -1.14 6.29 -11.61
CA THR A 79 -0.47 7.56 -11.83
C THR A 79 0.98 7.29 -12.23
N ALA A 80 1.35 7.52 -13.49
CA ALA A 80 2.69 7.23 -14.02
C ALA A 80 3.01 8.07 -15.27
N LEU A 81 4.16 7.85 -15.92
CA LEU A 81 4.40 8.44 -17.24
C LEU A 81 3.56 7.75 -18.32
N ALA A 82 3.23 8.50 -19.37
CA ALA A 82 2.43 8.02 -20.49
C ALA A 82 3.01 6.76 -21.16
N GLN A 83 4.34 6.68 -21.26
CA GLN A 83 5.05 5.56 -21.87
C GLN A 83 4.92 4.24 -21.08
N ASP A 84 4.73 4.31 -19.77
CA ASP A 84 4.72 3.16 -18.88
C ASP A 84 3.33 2.53 -18.73
N PHE A 85 2.26 3.27 -19.09
CA PHE A 85 0.88 2.78 -18.93
C PHE A 85 0.62 1.46 -19.64
N LYS A 86 1.25 1.22 -20.79
CA LYS A 86 1.09 -0.05 -21.50
C LYS A 86 1.54 -1.23 -20.63
N TYR A 87 2.73 -1.12 -20.04
CA TYR A 87 3.29 -2.14 -19.17
C TYR A 87 2.45 -2.30 -17.89
N LEU A 88 2.14 -1.18 -17.22
CA LEU A 88 1.37 -1.17 -15.98
C LEU A 88 -0.02 -1.79 -16.14
N ASN A 89 -0.76 -1.38 -17.16
CA ASN A 89 -2.11 -1.89 -17.41
C ASN A 89 -2.10 -3.37 -17.77
N GLN A 90 -1.13 -3.82 -18.56
CA GLN A 90 -0.98 -5.24 -18.87
C GLN A 90 -0.69 -6.06 -17.61
N ALA A 91 0.21 -5.59 -16.75
CA ALA A 91 0.54 -6.28 -15.51
C ALA A 91 -0.67 -6.36 -14.55
N ILE A 92 -1.46 -5.28 -14.44
CA ILE A 92 -2.68 -5.28 -13.64
C ILE A 92 -3.72 -6.24 -14.21
N TRP A 93 -4.01 -6.16 -15.51
CA TRP A 93 -5.00 -7.02 -16.17
C TRP A 93 -4.66 -8.51 -16.08
N ARG A 94 -3.38 -8.87 -16.10
CA ARG A 94 -2.94 -10.25 -15.89
C ARG A 94 -3.41 -10.86 -14.57
N GLY A 95 -3.66 -10.02 -13.56
CA GLY A 95 -4.16 -10.45 -12.27
C GLY A 95 -5.69 -10.51 -12.16
N VAL A 96 -6.42 -9.90 -13.09
CA VAL A 96 -7.88 -9.85 -13.06
C VAL A 96 -8.45 -11.09 -13.74
N PRO A 97 -9.24 -11.93 -13.02
CA PRO A 97 -9.94 -13.04 -13.65
C PRO A 97 -10.92 -12.54 -14.71
N ALA A 98 -11.02 -13.23 -15.86
CA ALA A 98 -11.90 -12.83 -16.96
C ALA A 98 -13.38 -12.64 -16.56
N GLN A 99 -13.83 -13.38 -15.54
CA GLN A 99 -15.19 -13.29 -14.97
C GLN A 99 -15.46 -11.98 -14.23
N ARG A 100 -14.42 -11.27 -13.79
CA ARG A 100 -14.51 -10.04 -13.00
C ARG A 100 -14.03 -8.80 -13.78
N THR A 101 -13.66 -8.95 -15.05
CA THR A 101 -13.17 -7.86 -15.90
C THR A 101 -14.18 -6.71 -16.02
N SER A 102 -15.49 -6.99 -16.05
CA SER A 102 -16.54 -5.96 -16.11
C SER A 102 -16.69 -5.15 -14.83
N GLU A 103 -16.22 -5.68 -13.69
CA GLU A 103 -16.29 -5.04 -12.38
C GLU A 103 -15.05 -4.20 -12.07
N VAL A 104 -14.01 -4.28 -12.92
CA VAL A 104 -12.74 -3.56 -12.74
C VAL A 104 -12.58 -2.53 -13.84
N SER A 105 -12.45 -1.26 -13.47
CA SER A 105 -12.10 -0.16 -14.36
C SER A 105 -10.65 0.25 -14.15
N LEU A 106 -9.96 0.63 -15.23
CA LEU A 106 -8.62 1.21 -15.16
C LEU A 106 -8.63 2.67 -15.55
N GLU A 107 -8.04 3.50 -14.71
CA GLU A 107 -7.83 4.93 -14.97
C GLU A 107 -6.33 5.21 -15.04
N ASN A 108 -5.88 5.88 -16.10
CA ASN A 108 -4.49 6.30 -16.24
C ASN A 108 -4.40 7.81 -16.06
N LEU A 109 -3.56 8.26 -15.14
CA LEU A 109 -3.27 9.66 -14.88
C LEU A 109 -1.78 9.93 -15.09
N THR A 110 -1.45 10.88 -15.97
CA THR A 110 -0.05 11.26 -16.18
C THR A 110 0.47 11.96 -14.92
N ALA A 111 1.54 11.43 -14.34
CA ALA A 111 2.21 12.03 -13.20
C ALA A 111 2.80 13.40 -13.57
N GLY A 112 2.61 14.39 -12.70
CA GLY A 112 3.23 15.70 -12.81
C GLY A 112 4.76 15.68 -12.63
N MET A 113 5.41 16.81 -12.89
CA MET A 113 6.87 16.93 -13.01
C MET A 113 7.69 16.61 -11.73
N ASN A 114 7.04 16.34 -10.60
CA ASN A 114 7.63 15.87 -9.34
C ASN A 114 6.70 14.90 -8.59
N GLU A 115 5.68 14.36 -9.25
CA GLU A 115 4.77 13.42 -8.62
C GLU A 115 5.36 12.02 -8.65
N SER A 116 5.31 11.34 -7.50
CA SER A 116 5.68 9.94 -7.46
C SER A 116 4.64 9.10 -8.18
N TYR A 117 5.11 8.07 -8.87
CA TYR A 117 4.21 7.12 -9.52
C TYR A 117 3.47 6.31 -8.48
N SER A 118 2.21 6.00 -8.72
CA SER A 118 1.39 5.28 -7.76
C SER A 118 0.30 4.45 -8.43
N VAL A 119 -0.15 3.43 -7.71
CA VAL A 119 -1.35 2.67 -8.06
C VAL A 119 -2.25 2.69 -6.86
N SER A 120 -3.49 3.09 -7.09
CA SER A 120 -4.55 3.13 -6.08
C SER A 120 -5.74 2.31 -6.54
N ILE A 121 -6.36 1.60 -5.62
CA ILE A 121 -7.57 0.82 -5.84
C ILE A 121 -8.67 1.45 -5.02
N LYS A 122 -9.77 1.82 -5.68
CA LYS A 122 -10.94 2.41 -5.05
C LYS A 122 -12.17 1.61 -5.42
N THR A 123 -13.04 1.31 -4.46
CA THR A 123 -14.39 0.85 -4.75
C THR A 123 -15.24 2.04 -5.15
N THR A 124 -15.94 1.95 -6.28
CA THR A 124 -16.97 2.93 -6.62
C THR A 124 -18.24 2.62 -5.80
N PRO A 125 -18.93 3.64 -5.27
CA PRO A 125 -20.14 3.47 -4.49
C PRO A 125 -21.30 2.88 -5.31
#